data_AF-A0A4D9DIJ1-F1
#
_entry.id   AF-A0A4D9DIJ1-F1
#
_cell.length_a   1.000
_cell.length_b   1.000
_cell.length_c   1.000
_cell.angle_alpha   90.00
_cell.angle_beta   90.00
_cell.angle_gamma   90.00
#
_symmetry.space_group_name_H-M   'P 1'
#
loop_
_entity.id
_entity.type
_entity.pdbx_description
1 polymer ?
#
loop_
_entity_poly.entity_id
_entity_poly.type
_entity_poly.pdbx_seq_one_letter_code
_entity_poly.pdbx_strand_id
1 'polypeptide(L)'
;MGEPMAYPDPVLPGVNLWDLPGVGTSYFPLDSYCKQLNLCRYNFFIIVGAQRFRSDHARLVREIQRMGKRFYFVRSKADMDLDASRRQRPSSYNEEGILQQIREDCRRGITAEGVGHPQVFVVSNWESNCYNFPLLRQTLQTELQRLKRHAFLRSLPAVASPVVKQKKAALKGEIWKTALFSCLLAAVPVPGVAFLCTFVIFRKHLFRYYSSFGLDDRSLSALARQVGKPVGELTAVMMS
;
A
#
# COMPACT_ATOMS: atom_id res chain seq x y z
N MET A 1 -5.73 33.53 6.32
CA MET A 1 -6.50 32.49 5.59
C MET A 1 -5.55 31.33 5.35
N GLY A 2 -5.92 30.10 5.68
CA GLY A 2 -5.05 28.94 5.44
C GLY A 2 -5.54 28.16 4.23
N GLU A 3 -4.89 28.31 3.08
CA GLU A 3 -5.05 27.34 1.99
C GLU A 3 -4.36 26.02 2.38
N PRO A 4 -4.79 24.87 1.83
CA PRO A 4 -4.08 23.61 2.03
C PRO A 4 -2.62 23.72 1.57
N MET A 5 -1.68 23.42 2.46
CA MET A 5 -0.25 23.46 2.15
C MET A 5 0.28 22.05 1.97
N ALA A 6 0.99 21.82 0.86
CA ALA A 6 1.64 20.54 0.58
C ALA A 6 3.10 20.56 1.04
N TYR A 7 3.49 19.51 1.74
CA TYR A 7 4.86 19.22 2.15
C TYR A 7 5.31 17.92 1.47
N PRO A 8 6.13 17.99 0.42
CA PRO A 8 6.68 16.81 -0.23
C PRO A 8 7.59 16.03 0.73
N ASP A 9 7.51 14.70 0.70
CA ASP A 9 8.43 13.86 1.45
C ASP A 9 9.85 13.95 0.84
N PRO A 10 10.89 14.22 1.64
CA PRO A 10 12.25 14.44 1.12
C PRO A 10 12.89 13.17 0.56
N VAL A 11 12.41 11.98 0.95
CA VAL A 11 12.98 10.68 0.57
C VAL A 11 12.07 9.96 -0.44
N LEU A 12 10.77 10.19 -0.37
CA LEU A 12 9.76 9.43 -1.11
C LEU A 12 9.09 10.28 -2.20
N PRO A 13 9.53 10.17 -3.47
CA PRO A 13 8.92 10.94 -4.56
C PRO A 13 7.43 10.58 -4.72
N GLY A 14 6.61 11.62 -4.92
CA GLY A 14 5.16 11.48 -5.09
C GLY A 14 4.35 11.31 -3.80
N VAL A 15 5.00 11.29 -2.63
CA VAL A 15 4.32 11.35 -1.33
C VAL A 15 4.28 12.81 -0.87
N ASN A 16 3.08 13.29 -0.57
CA ASN A 16 2.85 14.64 -0.05
C ASN A 16 2.06 14.56 1.25
N LEU A 17 2.59 15.18 2.31
CA LEU A 17 1.82 15.45 3.53
C LEU A 17 1.10 16.78 3.33
N TRP A 18 -0.22 16.79 3.48
CA TRP A 18 -1.01 18.00 3.32
C TRP A 18 -1.47 18.50 4.68
N ASP A 19 -1.07 19.72 5.02
CA ASP A 19 -1.64 20.45 6.14
C ASP A 19 -2.93 21.13 5.70
N LEU A 20 -4.02 20.84 6.42
CA LEU A 20 -5.36 21.29 6.09
C LEU A 20 -5.84 22.29 7.15
N PRO A 21 -6.57 23.35 6.75
CA PRO A 21 -7.12 24.28 7.72
C PRO A 21 -8.05 23.56 8.70
N GLY A 22 -8.03 24.00 9.97
CA GLY A 22 -8.82 23.39 11.03
C GLY A 22 -10.33 23.45 10.77
N VAL A 23 -11.01 22.34 11.02
CA VAL A 23 -12.47 22.22 10.93
C VAL A 23 -13.15 23.00 12.05
N GLY A 24 -14.28 23.67 11.76
CA GLY A 24 -15.10 24.34 12.77
C GLY A 24 -14.66 25.77 13.11
N THR A 25 -13.74 26.36 12.34
CA THR A 25 -13.52 27.82 12.39
C THR A 25 -14.69 28.55 11.72
N SER A 26 -14.98 29.79 12.14
CA SER A 26 -16.09 30.61 11.61
C SER A 26 -16.09 30.79 10.08
N TYR A 27 -14.98 30.44 9.43
CA TYR A 27 -14.74 30.57 8.00
C TYR A 27 -15.00 29.28 7.20
N PHE A 28 -15.11 28.11 7.87
CA PHE A 28 -15.32 26.83 7.21
C PHE A 28 -16.49 26.05 7.82
N PRO A 29 -17.73 26.33 7.37
CA PRO A 29 -18.85 25.44 7.62
C PRO A 29 -18.54 24.03 7.12
N LEU A 30 -18.80 23.01 7.93
CA LEU A 30 -18.45 21.61 7.64
C LEU A 30 -18.99 21.11 6.29
N ASP A 31 -20.17 21.58 5.88
CA ASP A 31 -20.84 21.21 4.64
C ASP A 31 -20.11 21.77 3.39
N SER A 32 -19.44 22.92 3.51
CA SER A 32 -18.61 23.48 2.43
C SER A 32 -17.16 23.00 2.50
N TYR A 33 -16.64 22.68 3.68
CA TYR A 33 -15.26 22.24 3.90
C TYR A 33 -14.88 21.04 3.04
N CYS A 34 -15.74 20.01 3.00
CA CYS A 34 -15.43 18.76 2.30
C CYS A 34 -15.34 18.95 0.77
N LYS A 35 -16.21 19.81 0.22
CA LYS A 35 -16.23 20.18 -1.19
C LYS A 35 -15.09 21.12 -1.55
N GLN A 36 -14.90 22.19 -0.76
CA GLN A 36 -13.88 23.22 -1.00
C GLN A 36 -12.47 22.64 -0.97
N LEU A 37 -12.20 21.72 -0.04
CA LEU A 37 -10.87 21.09 0.06
C LEU A 37 -10.73 19.83 -0.80
N ASN A 38 -11.80 19.43 -1.49
CA ASN A 38 -11.88 18.23 -2.31
C ASN A 38 -11.26 17.01 -1.59
N LEU A 39 -11.82 16.65 -0.43
CA LEU A 39 -11.23 15.62 0.43
C LEU A 39 -11.04 14.26 -0.30
N CYS A 40 -11.84 13.98 -1.33
CA CYS A 40 -11.68 12.82 -2.20
C CYS A 40 -10.27 12.65 -2.80
N ARG A 41 -9.51 13.75 -2.97
CA ARG A 41 -8.16 13.74 -3.55
C ARG A 41 -7.11 13.05 -2.67
N TYR A 42 -7.35 12.94 -1.36
CA TYR A 42 -6.40 12.37 -0.41
C TYR A 42 -6.55 10.85 -0.29
N ASN A 43 -5.46 10.16 0.05
CA ASN A 43 -5.46 8.70 0.20
C ASN A 43 -5.98 8.24 1.58
N PHE A 44 -5.59 8.95 2.65
CA PHE A 44 -6.04 8.73 4.02
C PHE A 44 -5.88 10.02 4.83
N PHE A 45 -6.45 10.06 6.03
CA PHE A 45 -6.48 11.25 6.88
C PHE A 45 -5.83 10.99 8.25
N ILE A 46 -5.15 12.01 8.78
CA ILE A 46 -4.68 12.04 10.17
C ILE A 46 -5.41 13.20 10.84
N ILE A 47 -6.25 12.89 11.81
CA ILE A 47 -7.03 13.88 12.56
C ILE A 47 -6.32 14.10 13.89
N VAL A 48 -5.73 15.29 14.05
CA VAL A 48 -4.97 15.64 15.25
C VAL A 48 -5.87 16.44 16.20
N GLY A 49 -6.01 15.97 17.44
CA GLY A 49 -6.81 16.60 18.49
C GLY A 49 -6.01 16.83 19.77
N ALA A 50 -5.94 18.09 20.22
CA ALA A 50 -5.28 18.49 21.47
C ALA A 50 -6.20 18.44 22.70
N GLN A 51 -7.48 18.10 22.53
CA GLN A 51 -8.44 17.89 23.60
C GLN A 51 -9.31 16.65 23.30
N ARG A 52 -10.27 16.37 24.19
CA ARG A 52 -11.33 15.38 23.97
C ARG A 52 -12.01 15.55 22.62
N PHE A 53 -12.44 14.43 22.05
CA PHE A 53 -13.17 14.38 20.80
C PHE A 53 -14.44 15.26 20.87
N ARG A 54 -14.62 16.15 19.88
CA ARG A 54 -15.73 17.11 19.78
C ARG A 54 -16.65 16.73 18.61
N SER A 55 -17.86 17.28 18.63
CA SER A 55 -18.86 17.16 17.55
C SER A 55 -18.32 17.52 16.16
N ASP A 56 -17.37 18.45 16.07
CA ASP A 56 -16.81 18.88 14.78
C ASP A 56 -15.91 17.80 14.15
N HIS A 57 -15.16 17.07 14.99
CA HIS A 57 -14.37 15.92 14.56
C HIS A 57 -15.28 14.76 14.13
N ALA A 58 -16.42 14.57 14.81
CA ALA A 58 -17.40 13.54 14.46
C ALA A 58 -17.89 13.67 13.02
N ARG A 59 -18.32 14.88 12.65
CA ARG A 59 -18.89 15.14 11.33
C ARG A 59 -17.87 14.96 10.21
N LEU A 60 -16.61 15.36 10.44
CA LEU A 60 -15.50 15.09 9.51
C LEU A 60 -15.25 13.57 9.34
N VAL A 61 -15.22 12.83 10.44
CA VAL A 61 -14.99 11.38 10.41
C VAL A 61 -16.08 10.65 9.64
N ARG A 62 -17.36 11.00 9.86
CA ARG A 62 -18.48 10.41 9.10
C ARG A 62 -18.33 10.64 7.60
N GLU A 63 -17.93 11.83 7.18
CA GLU A 63 -17.72 12.13 5.76
C GLU A 63 -16.54 11.35 5.17
N ILE A 64 -15.43 11.26 5.92
CA ILE A 64 -14.26 10.43 5.54
C ILE A 64 -14.67 8.97 5.32
N GLN A 65 -15.48 8.42 6.22
CA GLN A 65 -16.01 7.06 6.09
C GLN A 65 -16.95 6.91 4.90
N ARG A 66 -17.84 7.89 4.66
CA ARG A 66 -18.74 7.91 3.48
C ARG A 66 -17.96 7.87 2.18
N MET A 67 -16.78 8.50 2.13
CA MET A 67 -15.85 8.45 0.99
C MET A 67 -15.05 7.13 0.90
N GLY A 68 -15.22 6.19 1.84
CA GLY A 68 -14.46 4.95 1.91
C GLY A 68 -12.97 5.15 2.23
N LYS A 69 -12.61 6.30 2.80
CA LYS A 69 -11.22 6.65 3.11
C LYS A 69 -10.88 6.24 4.54
N ARG A 70 -9.61 5.86 4.75
CA ARG A 70 -9.11 5.56 6.10
C ARG A 70 -8.77 6.85 6.84
N PHE A 71 -8.93 6.83 8.15
CA PHE A 71 -8.47 7.89 9.03
C PHE A 71 -7.80 7.32 10.28
N TYR A 72 -6.95 8.13 10.89
CA TYR A 72 -6.30 7.86 12.17
C TYR A 72 -6.50 9.06 13.09
N PHE A 73 -6.99 8.82 14.31
CA PHE A 73 -7.14 9.88 15.30
C PHE A 73 -5.90 9.93 16.19
N VAL A 74 -5.27 11.10 16.27
CA VAL A 74 -4.05 11.34 17.03
C VAL A 74 -4.35 12.36 18.13
N ARG A 75 -4.44 11.87 19.37
CA ARG A 75 -4.57 12.70 20.57
C ARG A 75 -3.17 13.21 20.94
N SER A 76 -2.91 14.48 20.64
CA SER A 76 -1.62 15.13 20.93
C SER A 76 -1.55 15.68 22.35
N LYS A 77 -0.37 16.15 22.78
CA LYS A 77 -0.17 16.79 24.09
C LYS A 77 -0.42 15.87 25.30
N ALA A 78 -0.13 14.57 25.15
CA ALA A 78 -0.24 13.61 26.24
C ALA A 78 0.64 14.00 27.46
N ASP A 79 1.79 14.62 27.20
CA ASP A 79 2.70 15.20 28.19
C ASP A 79 1.99 16.20 29.11
N MET A 80 1.16 17.08 28.56
CA MET A 80 0.39 18.06 29.34
C MET A 80 -0.69 17.39 30.19
N ASP A 81 -1.38 16.37 29.65
CA ASP A 81 -2.42 15.64 30.37
C ASP A 81 -1.82 14.85 31.56
N LEU A 82 -0.62 14.29 31.38
CA LEU A 82 0.14 13.58 32.41
C LEU A 82 0.66 14.54 33.49
N ASP A 83 1.25 15.67 33.11
CA ASP A 83 1.73 16.67 34.07
C ASP A 83 0.57 17.25 34.90
N ALA A 84 -0.57 17.56 34.27
CA ALA A 84 -1.77 18.02 34.97
C ALA A 84 -2.26 16.98 35.98
N SER A 85 -2.29 15.70 35.59
CA SER A 85 -2.71 14.60 36.48
C SER A 85 -1.74 14.41 37.64
N ARG A 86 -0.43 14.52 37.39
CA ARG A 86 0.62 14.43 38.41
C ARG A 86 0.49 15.53 39.47
N ARG A 87 0.20 16.77 39.04
CA ARG A 87 0.01 17.91 39.95
C ARG A 87 -1.28 17.82 40.76
N GLN A 88 -2.38 17.35 40.15
CA GLN A 88 -3.69 17.31 40.80
C GLN A 88 -3.86 16.11 41.72
N ARG A 89 -3.29 14.95 41.38
CA ARG A 89 -3.49 13.68 42.09
C ARG A 89 -2.18 12.90 42.23
N PRO A 90 -1.19 13.45 42.94
CA PRO A 90 0.13 12.81 43.06
C PRO A 90 0.08 11.43 43.71
N SER A 91 -0.82 11.22 44.68
CA SER A 91 -0.96 9.94 45.42
C SER A 91 -1.57 8.81 44.59
N SER A 92 -2.30 9.12 43.52
CA SER A 92 -2.94 8.13 42.64
C SER A 92 -2.44 8.21 41.19
N TYR A 93 -1.25 8.79 40.98
CA TYR A 93 -0.68 8.94 39.65
C TYR A 93 -0.34 7.57 39.06
N ASN A 94 -0.98 7.24 37.94
CA ASN A 94 -0.67 6.06 37.14
C ASN A 94 -0.64 6.48 35.67
N GLU A 95 0.56 6.65 35.13
CA GLU A 95 0.80 7.09 33.76
C GLU A 95 0.08 6.21 32.73
N GLU A 96 0.24 4.89 32.83
CA GLU A 96 -0.38 3.95 31.89
C GLU A 96 -1.91 4.00 31.98
N GLY A 97 -2.44 4.05 33.20
CA GLY A 97 -3.89 4.17 33.44
C GLY A 97 -4.48 5.45 32.85
N ILE A 98 -3.78 6.58 32.99
CA ILE A 98 -4.20 7.88 32.43
C ILE A 98 -4.19 7.81 30.90
N LEU A 99 -3.12 7.29 30.29
CA LEU A 99 -3.03 7.16 28.83
C LEU A 99 -4.10 6.23 28.26
N GLN A 100 -4.37 5.10 28.94
CA GLN A 100 -5.45 4.18 28.57
C GLN A 100 -6.81 4.87 28.69
N GLN A 101 -7.06 5.61 29.76
CA GLN A 101 -8.31 6.35 29.95
C GLN A 101 -8.51 7.38 28.84
N ILE A 102 -7.50 8.20 28.54
CA ILE A 102 -7.56 9.20 27.46
C ILE A 102 -7.86 8.54 26.11
N ARG A 103 -7.17 7.43 25.82
CA ARG A 103 -7.38 6.67 24.58
C ARG A 103 -8.82 6.18 24.48
N GLU A 104 -9.35 5.66 25.58
CA GLU A 104 -10.67 5.05 25.59
C GLU A 104 -11.81 6.07 25.60
N ASP A 105 -11.59 7.23 26.23
CA ASP A 105 -12.48 8.38 26.13
C ASP A 105 -12.59 8.86 24.68
N CYS A 106 -11.47 8.92 23.96
CA CYS A 106 -11.47 9.25 22.53
C CYS A 106 -12.16 8.15 21.71
N ARG A 107 -11.90 6.87 22.00
CA ARG A 107 -12.53 5.74 21.31
C ARG A 107 -14.04 5.78 21.48
N ARG A 108 -14.54 5.99 22.70
CA ARG A 108 -15.98 6.12 22.99
C ARG A 108 -16.60 7.32 22.26
N GLY A 109 -15.93 8.47 22.26
CA GLY A 109 -16.39 9.65 21.55
C GLY A 109 -16.52 9.42 20.04
N ILE A 110 -15.57 8.71 19.43
CA ILE A 110 -15.61 8.39 18.00
C ILE A 110 -16.63 7.29 17.69
N THR A 111 -16.73 6.26 18.54
CA THR A 111 -17.68 5.15 18.34
C THR A 111 -19.14 5.58 18.53
N ALA A 112 -19.42 6.55 19.41
CA ALA A 112 -20.75 7.14 19.55
C ALA A 112 -21.28 7.75 18.24
N GLU A 113 -20.40 8.05 17.28
CA GLU A 113 -20.72 8.66 16.00
C GLU A 113 -20.96 7.63 14.88
N GLY A 114 -21.08 6.35 15.23
CA GLY A 114 -21.30 5.25 14.30
C GLY A 114 -20.01 4.68 13.67
N VAL A 115 -18.85 5.08 14.19
CA VAL A 115 -17.55 4.63 13.67
C VAL A 115 -17.14 3.32 14.34
N GLY A 116 -17.12 2.24 13.57
CA GLY A 116 -16.58 0.96 14.02
C GLY A 116 -15.06 0.96 14.15
N HIS A 117 -14.55 0.53 15.30
CA HIS A 117 -13.12 0.28 15.57
C HIS A 117 -12.16 1.45 15.22
N PRO A 118 -12.34 2.65 15.79
CA PRO A 118 -11.47 3.78 15.48
C PRO A 118 -10.05 3.55 16.00
N GLN A 119 -9.06 3.83 15.13
CA GLN A 119 -7.65 3.80 15.53
C GLN A 119 -7.28 5.12 16.19
N VAL A 120 -7.04 5.04 17.49
CA VAL A 120 -6.63 6.17 18.34
C VAL A 120 -5.21 5.96 18.83
N PHE A 121 -4.38 6.99 18.63
CA PHE A 121 -3.00 7.07 19.13
C PHE A 121 -2.86 8.25 20.08
N VAL A 122 -2.39 8.02 21.29
CA VAL A 122 -2.07 9.07 22.26
C VAL A 122 -0.57 9.36 22.22
N VAL A 123 -0.20 10.61 21.91
CA VAL A 123 1.18 10.99 21.60
C VAL A 123 1.57 12.33 22.23
N SER A 124 2.87 12.51 22.42
CA SER A 124 3.51 13.79 22.74
C SER A 124 4.43 14.18 21.60
N ASN A 125 4.42 15.46 21.21
CA ASN A 125 5.36 15.97 20.20
C ASN A 125 6.77 16.18 20.77
N TRP A 126 6.88 16.32 22.10
CA TRP A 126 8.16 16.45 22.80
C TRP A 126 8.85 15.10 22.99
N GLU A 127 8.06 14.03 23.14
CA GLU A 127 8.56 12.68 23.39
C GLU A 127 8.22 11.73 22.24
N SER A 128 8.90 11.89 21.10
CA SER A 128 8.61 11.16 19.86
C SER A 128 8.90 9.64 19.92
N ASN A 129 9.55 9.16 20.98
CA ASN A 129 9.90 7.76 21.20
C ASN A 129 9.02 7.10 22.28
N CYS A 130 8.14 7.85 22.92
CA CYS A 130 7.29 7.39 24.01
C CYS A 130 5.84 7.17 23.56
N TYR A 131 5.02 6.64 24.47
CA TYR A 131 3.57 6.49 24.33
C TYR A 131 3.19 5.69 23.07
N ASN A 132 2.24 6.17 22.26
CA ASN A 132 1.87 5.52 21.01
C ASN A 132 2.56 6.11 19.78
N PHE A 133 3.56 6.98 19.95
CA PHE A 133 4.24 7.60 18.81
C PHE A 133 4.98 6.55 17.94
N PRO A 134 5.73 5.57 18.51
CA PRO A 134 6.34 4.51 17.73
C PRO A 134 5.32 3.68 16.95
N LEU A 135 4.18 3.35 17.59
CA LEU A 135 3.10 2.59 16.97
C LEU A 135 2.42 3.39 15.84
N LEU A 136 2.20 4.69 16.02
CA LEU A 136 1.70 5.58 14.98
C LEU A 136 2.64 5.59 13.77
N ARG A 137 3.96 5.72 14.02
CA ARG A 137 4.98 5.71 12.96
C ARG A 137 4.95 4.40 12.17
N GLN A 138 4.92 3.26 12.85
CA GLN A 138 4.84 1.94 12.22
C GLN A 138 3.55 1.77 11.39
N THR A 139 2.43 2.24 11.92
CA THR A 139 1.12 2.17 11.24
C THR A 139 1.15 2.99 9.96
N LEU A 140 1.61 4.24 10.02
CA LEU A 140 1.71 5.13 8.86
C LEU A 140 2.69 4.60 7.81
N GLN A 141 3.84 4.05 8.23
CA GLN A 141 4.79 3.41 7.32
C GLN A 141 4.15 2.23 6.58
N THR A 142 3.43 1.36 7.31
CA THR A 142 2.75 0.19 6.71
C THR A 142 1.69 0.63 5.70
N GLU A 143 0.93 1.68 6.02
CA GLU A 143 -0.07 2.25 5.10
C GLU A 143 0.56 2.84 3.85
N LEU A 144 1.64 3.61 3.99
CA LEU A 144 2.37 4.17 2.84
C LEU A 144 2.90 3.06 1.93
N GLN A 145 3.48 1.99 2.50
CA GLN A 145 3.95 0.84 1.72
C GLN A 145 2.80 0.13 1.00
N ARG A 146 1.65 -0.02 1.66
CA ARG A 146 0.45 -0.61 1.05
C ARG A 146 -0.04 0.21 -0.15
N LEU A 147 -0.09 1.54 -0.02
CA LEU A 147 -0.50 2.45 -1.09
C LEU A 147 0.48 2.41 -2.26
N LYS A 148 1.79 2.42 -1.99
CA LYS A 148 2.83 2.29 -3.02
C LYS A 148 2.73 0.98 -3.79
N ARG A 149 2.53 -0.15 -3.10
CA ARG A 149 2.32 -1.45 -3.74
C ARG A 149 1.11 -1.43 -4.66
N HIS A 150 -0.01 -0.84 -4.21
CA HIS A 150 -1.20 -0.72 -5.04
C HIS A 150 -0.98 0.15 -6.28
N ALA A 151 -0.30 1.29 -6.14
CA ALA A 151 0.04 2.16 -7.26
C ALA A 151 0.95 1.44 -8.27
N PHE A 152 1.96 0.73 -7.78
CA PHE A 152 2.87 -0.06 -8.62
C PHE A 152 2.15 -1.19 -9.36
N LEU A 153 1.30 -1.97 -8.68
CA LEU A 153 0.53 -3.03 -9.33
C LEU A 153 -0.39 -2.49 -10.43
N ARG A 154 -0.94 -1.29 -10.26
CA ARG A 154 -1.76 -0.62 -11.29
C ARG A 154 -0.94 -0.15 -12.48
N SER A 155 0.30 0.31 -12.29
CA SER A 155 1.18 0.74 -13.39
C SER A 155 1.88 -0.43 -14.08
N LEU A 156 1.95 -1.60 -13.44
CA LEU A 156 2.65 -2.77 -13.93
C LEU A 156 2.28 -3.19 -15.36
N PRO A 157 1.00 -3.25 -15.77
CA PRO A 157 0.65 -3.61 -17.15
C PRO A 157 1.20 -2.62 -18.18
N ALA A 158 1.17 -1.32 -17.88
CA ALA A 158 1.67 -0.29 -18.78
C ALA A 158 3.20 -0.36 -18.95
N VAL A 159 3.93 -0.66 -17.87
CA VAL A 159 5.40 -0.76 -17.88
C VAL A 159 5.86 -2.10 -18.46
N ALA A 160 5.20 -3.21 -18.13
CA ALA A 160 5.61 -4.56 -18.52
C ALA A 160 5.18 -4.92 -19.95
N SER A 161 4.02 -4.43 -20.42
CA SER A 161 3.47 -4.80 -21.75
C SER A 161 4.43 -4.49 -22.91
N PRO A 162 5.10 -3.33 -23.00
CA PRO A 162 6.08 -3.06 -24.06
C PRO A 162 7.26 -4.04 -24.04
N VAL A 163 7.82 -4.32 -22.87
CA VAL A 163 8.96 -5.24 -22.70
C VAL A 163 8.56 -6.67 -23.11
N VAL A 164 7.39 -7.13 -22.69
CA VAL A 164 6.86 -8.45 -23.06
C VAL A 164 6.59 -8.53 -24.57
N LYS A 165 5.98 -7.49 -25.16
CA LYS A 165 5.74 -7.40 -26.61
C LYS A 165 7.04 -7.40 -27.41
N GLN A 166 8.05 -6.66 -26.96
CA GLN A 166 9.37 -6.61 -27.62
C GLN A 166 10.06 -7.99 -27.57
N LYS A 167 10.08 -8.64 -26.40
CA LYS A 167 10.61 -10.02 -26.28
C LYS A 167 9.85 -10.99 -27.19
N LYS A 168 8.51 -10.89 -27.23
CA LYS A 168 7.67 -11.71 -28.12
C LYS A 168 7.99 -11.46 -29.61
N ALA A 169 8.20 -10.21 -30.02
CA ALA A 169 8.53 -9.87 -31.40
C ALA A 169 9.92 -10.38 -31.81
N ALA A 170 10.93 -10.20 -30.95
CA ALA A 170 12.28 -10.71 -31.18
C ALA A 170 12.29 -12.23 -31.37
N LEU A 171 11.58 -12.96 -30.50
CA LEU A 171 11.48 -14.41 -30.58
C LEU A 171 10.66 -14.87 -31.79
N LYS A 172 9.60 -14.14 -32.17
CA LYS A 172 8.87 -14.40 -33.43
C LYS A 172 9.76 -14.25 -34.67
N GLY A 173 10.64 -13.25 -34.68
CA GLY A 173 11.61 -13.05 -35.77
C GLY A 173 12.63 -14.21 -35.91
N GLU A 174 12.87 -14.97 -34.85
CA GLU A 174 13.76 -16.13 -34.89
C GLU A 174 13.08 -17.43 -35.37
N ILE A 175 11.74 -17.47 -35.45
CA ILE A 175 10.98 -18.69 -35.81
C ILE A 175 11.42 -19.23 -37.18
N TRP A 176 11.75 -18.35 -38.13
CA TRP A 176 12.18 -18.76 -39.46
C TRP A 176 13.46 -19.61 -39.42
N LYS A 177 14.36 -19.39 -38.43
CA LYS A 177 15.64 -20.10 -38.32
C LYS A 177 15.36 -21.56 -37.94
N THR A 178 14.42 -21.74 -37.02
CA THR A 178 13.93 -23.06 -36.62
C THR A 178 13.19 -23.74 -37.77
N ALA A 179 12.30 -23.03 -38.48
CA ALA A 179 11.57 -23.58 -39.62
C ALA A 179 12.50 -24.03 -40.76
N LEU A 180 13.50 -23.21 -41.10
CA LEU A 180 14.52 -23.53 -42.10
C LEU A 180 15.33 -24.77 -41.69
N PHE A 181 15.75 -24.85 -40.42
CA PHE A 181 16.50 -25.99 -39.89
C PHE A 181 15.67 -27.28 -39.91
N SER A 182 14.38 -27.20 -39.55
CA SER A 182 13.46 -28.34 -39.64
C SER A 182 13.23 -28.81 -41.08
N CYS A 183 13.18 -27.89 -42.05
CA CYS A 183 13.06 -28.21 -43.46
C CYS A 183 14.29 -28.97 -43.98
N LEU A 184 15.50 -28.54 -43.59
CA LEU A 184 16.76 -29.21 -43.95
C LEU A 184 16.85 -30.64 -43.39
N LEU A 185 16.35 -30.87 -42.17
CA LEU A 185 16.34 -32.21 -41.55
C LEU A 185 15.34 -33.17 -42.19
N ALA A 186 14.22 -32.67 -42.70
CA ALA A 186 13.20 -33.47 -43.38
C ALA A 186 13.67 -34.01 -44.74
N ALA A 187 14.73 -33.44 -45.32
CA ALA A 187 15.32 -33.87 -46.59
C ALA A 187 16.25 -35.11 -46.47
N VAL A 188 16.50 -35.61 -45.25
CA VAL A 188 17.38 -36.77 -45.00
C VAL A 188 16.57 -38.08 -45.13
N PRO A 189 16.98 -39.03 -46.01
CA PRO A 189 16.18 -40.21 -46.36
C PRO A 189 16.32 -41.37 -45.35
N VAL A 190 16.20 -41.07 -44.04
CA VAL A 190 16.27 -42.07 -42.97
C VAL A 190 14.97 -42.06 -42.15
N PRO A 191 14.09 -43.07 -42.31
CA PRO A 191 12.82 -43.16 -41.58
C PRO A 191 13.02 -43.19 -40.06
N GLY A 192 12.21 -42.45 -39.31
CA GLY A 192 12.20 -42.43 -37.84
C GLY A 192 13.24 -41.52 -37.17
N VAL A 193 14.46 -41.42 -37.72
CA VAL A 193 15.53 -40.55 -37.17
C VAL A 193 15.19 -39.06 -37.31
N ALA A 194 14.62 -38.66 -38.45
CA ALA A 194 14.22 -37.29 -38.71
C ALA A 194 13.15 -36.78 -37.72
N PHE A 195 12.24 -37.66 -37.28
CA PHE A 195 11.18 -37.31 -36.33
C PHE A 195 11.75 -37.13 -34.91
N LEU A 196 12.56 -38.07 -34.43
CA LEU A 196 13.19 -38.01 -33.11
C LEU A 196 14.12 -36.79 -32.98
N CYS A 197 14.96 -36.54 -33.98
CA CYS A 197 15.84 -35.37 -34.01
C CYS A 197 15.05 -34.05 -33.98
N THR A 198 14.01 -33.93 -34.81
CA THR A 198 13.13 -32.75 -34.84
C THR A 198 12.46 -32.51 -33.49
N PHE A 199 11.96 -33.56 -32.83
CA PHE A 199 11.32 -33.44 -31.52
C PHE A 199 12.30 -32.96 -30.43
N VAL A 200 13.52 -33.49 -30.38
CA VAL A 200 14.55 -33.08 -29.41
C VAL A 200 14.95 -31.62 -29.63
N ILE A 201 15.15 -31.21 -30.88
CA ILE A 201 15.50 -29.84 -31.24
C ILE A 201 14.36 -28.88 -30.88
N PHE A 202 13.12 -29.23 -31.23
CA PHE A 202 11.93 -28.46 -30.88
C PHE A 202 11.83 -28.25 -29.36
N ARG A 203 11.98 -29.33 -28.58
CA ARG A 203 11.96 -29.26 -27.11
C ARG A 203 13.05 -28.32 -26.57
N LYS A 204 14.26 -28.36 -27.13
CA LYS A 204 15.37 -27.48 -26.75
C LYS A 204 15.08 -26.00 -27.07
N HIS A 205 14.48 -25.72 -28.23
CA HIS A 205 14.04 -24.38 -28.60
C HIS A 205 12.92 -23.88 -27.69
N LEU A 206 11.93 -24.73 -27.41
CA LEU A 206 10.83 -24.41 -26.50
C LEU A 206 11.37 -24.06 -25.12
N PHE A 207 12.25 -24.89 -24.56
CA PHE A 207 12.90 -24.62 -23.28
C PHE A 207 13.64 -23.27 -23.26
N ARG A 208 14.33 -22.92 -24.35
CA ARG A 208 14.99 -21.62 -24.51
C ARG A 208 14.01 -20.45 -24.50
N TYR A 209 12.84 -20.60 -25.14
CA TYR A 209 11.78 -19.60 -25.09
C TYR A 209 11.22 -19.42 -23.67
N TYR A 210 10.91 -20.52 -22.98
CA TYR A 210 10.45 -20.47 -21.59
C TYR A 210 11.46 -19.77 -20.69
N SER A 211 12.74 -20.12 -20.79
CA SER A 211 13.80 -19.47 -19.99
C SER A 211 13.98 -17.98 -20.32
N SER A 212 13.84 -17.56 -21.58
CA SER A 212 13.93 -16.13 -21.97
C SER A 212 12.83 -15.24 -21.35
N PHE A 213 11.64 -15.83 -21.12
CA PHE A 213 10.55 -15.19 -20.41
C PHE A 213 10.59 -15.41 -18.89
N GLY A 214 11.58 -16.15 -18.37
CA GLY A 214 11.68 -16.49 -16.94
C GLY A 214 10.58 -17.47 -16.49
N LEU A 215 10.09 -18.30 -17.40
CA LEU A 215 9.03 -19.28 -17.21
C LEU A 215 9.57 -20.72 -17.12
N ASP A 216 10.89 -20.88 -17.00
CA ASP A 216 11.52 -22.18 -16.77
C ASP A 216 11.38 -22.62 -15.30
N ASP A 217 11.55 -23.92 -15.04
CA ASP A 217 11.36 -24.51 -13.71
C ASP A 217 12.21 -23.85 -12.62
N ARG A 218 13.41 -23.37 -12.94
CA ARG A 218 14.29 -22.70 -11.95
C ARG A 218 13.73 -21.33 -11.60
N SER A 219 13.34 -20.57 -12.61
CA SER A 219 12.72 -19.25 -12.44
C SER A 219 11.37 -19.35 -11.70
N LEU A 220 10.52 -20.32 -12.07
CA LEU A 220 9.25 -20.59 -11.39
C LEU A 220 9.44 -21.07 -9.95
N SER A 221 10.43 -21.92 -9.70
CA SER A 221 10.77 -22.38 -8.33
C SER A 221 11.37 -21.26 -7.47
N ALA A 222 12.11 -20.32 -8.06
CA ALA A 222 12.59 -19.13 -7.37
C ALA A 222 11.42 -18.18 -7.03
N LEU A 223 10.50 -17.96 -7.98
CA LEU A 223 9.31 -17.15 -7.77
C LEU A 223 8.36 -17.75 -6.73
N ALA A 224 8.11 -19.07 -6.80
CA ALA A 224 7.33 -19.83 -5.82
C ALA A 224 7.86 -19.64 -4.39
N ARG A 225 9.18 -19.71 -4.21
CA ARG A 225 9.83 -19.45 -2.91
C ARG A 225 9.68 -18.01 -2.45
N GLN A 226 9.73 -17.03 -3.35
CA GLN A 226 9.53 -15.62 -2.99
C GLN A 226 8.09 -15.28 -2.65
N VAL A 227 7.12 -15.87 -3.35
CA VAL A 227 5.69 -15.59 -3.19
C VAL A 227 5.05 -16.47 -2.11
N GLY A 228 5.73 -17.53 -1.68
CA GLY A 228 5.24 -18.47 -0.67
C GLY A 228 4.10 -19.37 -1.19
N LYS A 229 4.10 -19.67 -2.49
CA LYS A 229 3.06 -20.47 -3.16
C LYS A 229 3.66 -21.70 -3.86
N PRO A 230 2.91 -22.80 -4.00
CA PRO A 230 3.40 -23.97 -4.72
C PRO A 230 3.55 -23.67 -6.22
N VAL A 231 4.56 -24.25 -6.86
CA VAL A 231 4.83 -24.07 -8.30
C VAL A 231 3.61 -24.44 -9.14
N GLY A 232 2.85 -25.46 -8.74
CA GLY A 232 1.63 -25.88 -9.45
C GLY A 232 0.55 -24.80 -9.56
N GLU A 233 0.40 -23.94 -8.55
CA GLU A 233 -0.51 -22.78 -8.64
C GLU A 233 -0.02 -21.77 -9.68
N LEU A 234 1.29 -21.51 -9.73
CA LEU A 234 1.87 -20.56 -10.69
C LEU A 234 1.74 -21.08 -12.12
N THR A 235 1.96 -22.38 -12.34
CA THR A 235 1.81 -23.02 -13.64
C THR A 235 0.35 -23.01 -14.11
N ALA A 236 -0.61 -23.21 -13.21
CA ALA A 236 -2.04 -23.16 -13.55
C ALA A 236 -2.47 -21.77 -14.07
N VAL A 237 -1.98 -20.70 -13.44
CA VAL A 237 -2.27 -19.30 -13.86
C VAL A 237 -1.66 -18.96 -15.23
N MET A 238 -0.58 -19.64 -15.62
CA MET A 238 0.03 -19.43 -16.94
C MET A 238 -0.71 -20.16 -18.07
N MET A 239 -1.39 -21.27 -17.77
CA MET A 239 -2.08 -22.10 -18.75
C MET A 239 -3.57 -21.74 -18.91
N SER A 240 -4.15 -20.97 -17.98
CA SER A 240 -5.49 -20.38 -18.09
C SER A 240 -5.52 -19.14 -18.98
#